data_AF-A0A7J3WTM3-F1
#
_entry.id   AF-A0A7J3WTM3-F1
#
_cell.length_a   1.000
_cell.length_b   1.000
_cell.length_c   1.000
_cell.angle_alpha   90.00
_cell.angle_beta   90.00
_cell.angle_gamma   90.00
#
_symmetry.space_group_name_H-M   'P 1'
#
loop_
_entity.id
_entity.type
_entity.pdbx_description
1 polymer ?
#
loop_
_entity_poly.entity_id
_entity_poly.type
_entity_poly.pdbx_seq_one_letter_code
_entity_poly.pdbx_strand_id
1 'polypeptide(L)'
;MLRRRVVLKIFALLLILVFQIAPPAFNGEDVALSCAKPSERTLYVGGEGEGNYSKIQDAIDDASNGDRVFVYSGIYNESIILDKSIDLIGECKERTIIIAQGKDGINITVGEAVVYNFTIKDVISPYLGIMLYKTTKDIISHCDIYNSKDGIGLFFSHGNEILECNISTDGGGIMLWQSAFNKIKNCNVINTTNSMSLFGYLTYGNLITNNNF
;
A
#
# COMPACT_ATOMS: atom_id res chain seq x y z
N MET A 1 -31.38 -22.40 -80.44
CA MET A 1 -31.12 -21.83 -79.10
C MET A 1 -30.79 -22.92 -78.06
N LEU A 2 -29.76 -23.75 -78.28
CA LEU A 2 -29.48 -24.93 -77.43
C LEU A 2 -27.99 -25.15 -77.12
N ARG A 3 -27.19 -24.07 -77.05
CA ARG A 3 -25.74 -24.15 -76.76
C ARG A 3 -25.24 -23.28 -75.58
N ARG A 4 -26.14 -22.60 -74.85
CA ARG A 4 -25.77 -21.72 -73.70
C ARG A 4 -26.13 -22.26 -72.31
N ARG A 5 -26.76 -23.44 -72.19
CA ARG A 5 -27.18 -24.02 -70.89
C ARG A 5 -26.23 -25.08 -70.30
N VAL A 6 -25.16 -25.47 -71.01
CA VAL A 6 -24.22 -26.50 -70.53
C VAL A 6 -23.01 -25.89 -69.80
N VAL A 7 -22.59 -24.67 -70.14
CA VAL A 7 -21.42 -24.02 -69.49
C VAL A 7 -21.74 -23.57 -68.05
N LEU A 8 -23.01 -23.31 -67.72
CA LEU A 8 -23.41 -22.87 -66.38
C LEU A 8 -23.58 -24.00 -65.35
N LYS A 9 -23.60 -25.27 -65.78
CA LYS A 9 -23.61 -26.43 -64.86
C LYS A 9 -22.22 -26.99 -64.57
N ILE A 10 -21.19 -26.60 -65.33
CA ILE A 10 -19.82 -27.07 -65.12
C ILE A 10 -19.06 -26.17 -64.11
N PHE A 11 -19.51 -24.93 -63.90
CA PHE A 11 -18.98 -24.06 -62.83
C PHE A 11 -19.56 -24.32 -61.43
N ALA A 12 -20.61 -25.13 -61.32
CA ALA A 12 -21.26 -25.47 -60.05
C ALA A 12 -20.68 -26.75 -59.40
N LEU A 13 -19.75 -27.45 -60.06
CA LEU A 13 -19.17 -28.71 -59.58
C LEU A 13 -17.68 -28.63 -59.21
N LEU A 14 -17.14 -27.41 -59.09
CA LEU A 14 -15.75 -27.14 -58.69
C LEU A 14 -15.72 -26.14 -57.51
N LEU A 15 -16.71 -26.26 -56.62
CA LEU A 15 -16.90 -25.45 -55.42
C LEU A 15 -17.18 -26.32 -54.18
N ILE A 16 -16.63 -27.54 -54.14
CA ILE A 16 -16.86 -28.53 -53.06
C ILE A 16 -15.54 -29.08 -52.47
N LEU A 17 -14.44 -28.32 -52.43
CA LEU A 17 -13.20 -28.89 -51.85
C LEU A 17 -12.27 -27.91 -51.14
N VAL A 18 -12.82 -26.94 -50.42
CA VAL A 18 -12.09 -26.25 -49.35
C VAL A 18 -13.06 -25.87 -48.24
N PHE A 19 -13.37 -26.79 -47.30
CA PHE A 19 -13.88 -26.44 -45.96
C PHE A 19 -13.98 -27.69 -45.06
N GLN A 20 -12.88 -28.41 -44.84
CA GLN A 20 -12.75 -29.34 -43.69
C GLN A 20 -11.32 -29.41 -43.18
N ILE A 21 -10.72 -28.26 -42.90
CA ILE A 21 -9.82 -28.17 -41.75
C ILE A 21 -10.52 -27.22 -40.81
N ALA A 22 -11.30 -27.81 -39.88
CA ALA A 22 -11.60 -27.11 -38.65
C ALA A 22 -10.25 -26.61 -38.11
N PRO A 23 -10.12 -25.32 -37.73
CA PRO A 23 -8.93 -24.92 -36.99
C PRO A 23 -8.77 -25.89 -35.82
N PRO A 24 -7.53 -26.26 -35.44
CA PRO A 24 -7.33 -27.10 -34.27
C PRO A 24 -8.19 -26.51 -33.15
N ALA A 25 -9.01 -27.35 -32.53
CA ALA A 25 -9.81 -26.94 -31.39
C ALA A 25 -8.84 -26.23 -30.44
N PHE A 26 -9.00 -24.91 -30.33
CA PHE A 26 -8.34 -24.16 -29.31
C PHE A 26 -9.00 -24.67 -28.03
N ASN A 27 -8.37 -25.66 -27.40
CA ASN A 27 -8.53 -25.85 -25.98
C ASN A 27 -7.95 -24.59 -25.36
N GLY A 28 -8.76 -23.53 -25.36
CA GLY A 28 -8.63 -22.44 -24.42
C GLY A 28 -8.86 -23.04 -23.05
N GLU A 29 -7.88 -23.77 -22.55
CA GLU A 29 -7.52 -23.58 -21.17
C GLU A 29 -7.02 -22.13 -21.15
N ASP A 30 -7.98 -21.23 -20.97
CA ASP A 30 -7.72 -19.85 -20.61
C ASP A 30 -6.87 -19.96 -19.36
N VAL A 31 -5.55 -19.94 -19.53
CA VAL A 31 -4.67 -19.40 -18.50
C VAL A 31 -5.00 -17.92 -18.52
N ALA A 32 -6.19 -17.59 -17.98
CA ALA A 32 -6.42 -16.33 -17.37
C ALA A 32 -5.21 -16.18 -16.46
N LEU A 33 -4.29 -15.29 -16.84
CA LEU A 33 -3.41 -14.69 -15.88
C LEU A 33 -4.38 -13.96 -14.94
N SER A 34 -4.88 -14.71 -13.96
CA SER A 34 -5.67 -14.20 -12.89
C SER A 34 -4.74 -13.20 -12.23
N CYS A 35 -4.95 -11.92 -12.48
CA CYS A 35 -4.71 -10.90 -11.48
C CYS A 35 -5.51 -11.39 -10.28
N ALA A 36 -4.87 -12.22 -9.45
CA ALA A 36 -5.49 -12.84 -8.29
C ALA A 36 -6.22 -11.72 -7.58
N LYS A 37 -7.54 -11.86 -7.45
CA LYS A 37 -8.33 -10.90 -6.71
C LYS A 37 -7.59 -10.69 -5.39
N PRO A 38 -7.26 -9.45 -5.00
CA PRO A 38 -6.57 -9.20 -3.74
C PRO A 38 -7.30 -9.98 -2.66
N SER A 39 -6.55 -10.71 -1.84
CA SER A 39 -7.16 -11.49 -0.77
C SER A 39 -7.87 -10.50 0.15
N GLU A 40 -9.14 -10.72 0.47
CA GLU A 40 -9.91 -9.84 1.37
C GLU A 40 -9.98 -10.46 2.78
N ARG A 41 -9.00 -11.31 3.14
CA ARG A 41 -8.93 -11.95 4.45
C ARG A 41 -8.55 -10.89 5.47
N THR A 42 -9.17 -10.97 6.64
CA THR A 42 -8.71 -10.22 7.81
C THR A 42 -7.94 -11.14 8.75
N LEU A 43 -6.71 -10.77 9.07
CA LEU A 43 -5.88 -11.36 10.11
C LEU A 43 -5.97 -10.48 11.36
N TYR A 44 -6.11 -11.10 12.52
CA TYR A 44 -6.36 -10.38 13.78
C TYR A 44 -5.16 -10.50 14.72
N VAL A 45 -4.73 -9.39 15.29
CA VAL A 45 -3.58 -9.32 16.21
C VAL A 45 -4.03 -8.84 17.59
N GLY A 46 -3.62 -9.53 18.66
CA GLY A 46 -4.04 -9.27 20.03
C GLY A 46 -5.47 -9.72 20.33
N GLY A 47 -6.08 -9.19 21.40
CA GLY A 47 -7.42 -9.59 21.84
C GLY A 47 -7.50 -11.03 22.36
N GLU A 48 -8.74 -11.51 22.60
CA GLU A 48 -9.02 -12.82 23.22
C GLU A 48 -9.50 -13.89 22.20
N GLY A 49 -9.42 -13.59 20.90
CA GLY A 49 -9.93 -14.47 19.84
C GLY A 49 -9.01 -15.67 19.58
N GLU A 50 -9.59 -16.86 19.38
CA GLU A 50 -8.84 -18.04 18.95
C GLU A 50 -8.21 -17.80 17.58
N GLY A 51 -6.92 -18.14 17.45
CA GLY A 51 -6.16 -17.96 16.21
C GLY A 51 -5.66 -16.54 15.95
N ASN A 52 -5.86 -15.60 16.88
CA ASN A 52 -5.25 -14.28 16.77
C ASN A 52 -3.74 -14.37 16.94
N TYR A 53 -3.02 -13.57 16.15
CA TYR A 53 -1.57 -13.40 16.30
C TYR A 53 -1.28 -12.60 17.57
N SER A 54 -0.18 -12.90 18.25
CA SER A 54 0.28 -12.09 19.38
C SER A 54 1.15 -10.90 18.96
N LYS A 55 1.66 -10.95 17.73
CA LYS A 55 2.58 -9.96 17.13
C LYS A 55 2.02 -9.41 15.84
N ILE A 56 2.26 -8.13 15.60
CA ILE A 56 1.83 -7.47 14.36
C ILE A 56 2.62 -8.02 13.17
N GLN A 57 3.94 -8.17 13.32
CA GLN A 57 4.78 -8.64 12.21
C GLN A 57 4.41 -10.06 11.76
N ASP A 58 4.12 -10.97 12.69
CA ASP A 58 3.74 -12.35 12.34
C ASP A 58 2.46 -12.39 11.49
N ALA A 59 1.51 -11.47 11.72
CA ALA A 59 0.31 -11.37 10.89
C ALA A 59 0.58 -10.75 9.51
N ILE A 60 1.51 -9.79 9.42
CA ILE A 60 1.94 -9.21 8.14
C ILE A 60 2.68 -10.28 7.31
N ASP A 61 3.52 -11.08 7.96
CA ASP A 61 4.29 -12.14 7.30
C ASP A 61 3.39 -13.25 6.72
N ASP A 62 2.26 -13.56 7.36
CA ASP A 62 1.24 -14.50 6.84
C ASP A 62 0.26 -13.86 5.83
N ALA A 63 0.19 -12.53 5.79
CA ALA A 63 -0.72 -11.82 4.91
C ALA A 63 -0.31 -11.90 3.44
N SER A 64 -1.31 -11.89 2.56
CA SER A 64 -1.17 -11.68 1.12
C SER A 64 -1.56 -10.26 0.75
N ASN A 65 -1.06 -9.77 -0.39
CA ASN A 65 -1.47 -8.45 -0.89
C ASN A 65 -3.00 -8.38 -1.05
N GLY A 66 -3.58 -7.27 -0.60
CA GLY A 66 -5.01 -7.03 -0.48
C GLY A 66 -5.59 -7.29 0.90
N ASP A 67 -4.90 -8.08 1.73
CA ASP A 67 -5.43 -8.47 3.04
C ASP A 67 -5.55 -7.28 3.98
N ARG A 68 -6.27 -7.52 5.08
CA ARG A 68 -6.29 -6.63 6.23
C ARG A 68 -5.63 -7.28 7.43
N VAL A 69 -4.77 -6.53 8.11
CA VAL A 69 -4.30 -6.84 9.45
C VAL A 69 -5.00 -5.89 10.42
N PHE A 70 -5.93 -6.42 11.21
CA PHE A 70 -6.64 -5.67 12.24
C PHE A 70 -5.98 -5.91 13.60
N VAL A 71 -5.55 -4.82 14.25
CA VAL A 71 -4.78 -4.86 15.50
C VAL A 71 -5.64 -4.33 16.64
N TYR A 72 -5.99 -5.20 17.58
CA TYR A 72 -6.71 -4.82 18.78
C TYR A 72 -5.89 -3.86 19.65
N SER A 73 -6.55 -3.19 20.59
CA SER A 73 -5.84 -2.39 21.58
C SER A 73 -4.83 -3.21 22.37
N GLY A 74 -3.62 -2.67 22.54
CA GLY A 74 -2.49 -3.33 23.17
C GLY A 74 -1.21 -2.51 23.00
N ILE A 75 -0.17 -2.92 23.75
CA ILE A 75 1.18 -2.37 23.58
C ILE A 75 2.02 -3.42 22.86
N TYR A 76 2.49 -3.07 21.68
CA TYR A 76 3.27 -3.93 20.80
C TYR A 76 4.71 -3.41 20.78
N ASN A 77 5.61 -4.14 21.44
CA ASN A 77 7.03 -3.81 21.50
C ASN A 77 7.73 -4.40 20.27
N GLU A 78 7.50 -3.79 19.12
CA GLU A 78 7.90 -4.27 17.80
C GLU A 78 8.31 -3.10 16.90
N SER A 79 9.11 -3.41 15.88
CA SER A 79 9.34 -2.53 14.75
C SER A 79 8.76 -3.20 13.52
N ILE A 80 7.88 -2.50 12.81
CA ILE A 80 7.07 -3.10 11.76
C ILE A 80 7.74 -2.87 10.40
N ILE A 81 7.90 -3.93 9.63
CA ILE A 81 8.24 -3.88 8.22
C ILE A 81 6.97 -4.20 7.44
N LEU A 82 6.45 -3.19 6.75
CA LEU A 82 5.26 -3.31 5.91
C LEU A 82 5.71 -3.47 4.45
N ASP A 83 5.83 -4.72 4.01
CA ASP A 83 6.28 -5.11 2.69
C ASP A 83 5.17 -5.77 1.83
N LYS A 84 3.95 -5.82 2.36
CA LYS A 84 2.71 -6.25 1.67
C LYS A 84 1.78 -5.06 1.45
N SER A 85 1.13 -5.01 0.29
CA SER A 85 0.09 -4.01 -0.02
C SER A 85 -1.19 -4.38 0.73
N ILE A 86 -1.29 -4.03 2.00
CA ILE A 86 -2.38 -4.42 2.90
C ILE A 86 -2.95 -3.22 3.67
N ASP A 87 -4.14 -3.42 4.23
CA ASP A 87 -4.73 -2.55 5.24
C ASP A 87 -4.20 -2.91 6.64
N LEU A 88 -3.26 -2.14 7.19
CA LEU A 88 -2.83 -2.25 8.60
C LEU A 88 -3.64 -1.26 9.46
N ILE A 89 -4.57 -1.78 10.25
CA ILE A 89 -5.62 -1.00 10.93
C ILE A 89 -5.57 -1.25 12.44
N GLY A 90 -5.31 -0.20 13.22
CA GLY A 90 -5.45 -0.23 14.68
C GLY A 90 -6.89 0.00 15.12
N GLU A 91 -7.30 -0.69 16.18
CA GLU A 91 -8.65 -0.56 16.76
C GLU A 91 -8.91 0.86 17.27
N CYS A 92 -7.93 1.44 17.98
CA CYS A 92 -8.07 2.71 18.68
C CYS A 92 -6.68 3.29 18.93
N LYS A 93 -6.30 4.37 18.25
CA LYS A 93 -4.94 4.92 18.37
C LYS A 93 -4.53 5.25 19.81
N GLU A 94 -5.47 5.60 20.69
CA GLU A 94 -5.21 5.87 22.10
C GLU A 94 -4.74 4.63 22.89
N ARG A 95 -5.00 3.42 22.36
CA ARG A 95 -4.71 2.14 23.03
C ARG A 95 -4.02 1.10 22.15
N THR A 96 -3.91 1.29 20.84
CA THR A 96 -3.13 0.45 19.93
C THR A 96 -1.77 1.12 19.70
N ILE A 97 -0.80 0.74 20.53
CA ILE A 97 0.48 1.45 20.68
C ILE A 97 1.62 0.58 20.19
N ILE A 98 2.42 1.10 19.25
CA ILE A 98 3.68 0.51 18.81
C ILE A 98 4.83 1.22 19.52
N ILE A 99 5.70 0.44 20.17
CA ILE A 99 6.93 0.90 20.81
C ILE A 99 8.10 0.23 20.09
N ALA A 100 8.82 1.01 19.28
CA ALA A 100 9.98 0.51 18.53
C ALA A 100 11.28 0.93 19.21
N GLN A 101 12.19 -0.03 19.39
CA GLN A 101 13.50 0.21 19.99
C GLN A 101 14.61 -0.14 19.00
N GLY A 102 15.41 0.86 18.63
CA GLY A 102 16.60 0.66 17.79
C GLY A 102 16.31 0.41 16.31
N LYS A 103 15.09 0.71 15.82
CA LYS A 103 14.68 0.76 14.40
C LYS A 103 13.52 1.75 14.24
N ASP A 104 13.09 1.99 13.00
CA ASP A 104 11.86 2.76 12.72
C ASP A 104 10.64 2.10 13.37
N GLY A 105 9.63 2.91 13.69
CA GLY A 105 8.35 2.40 14.20
C GLY A 105 7.65 1.53 13.18
N ILE A 106 7.35 2.11 12.02
CA ILE A 106 6.82 1.42 10.85
C ILE A 106 7.67 1.82 9.63
N ASN A 107 8.24 0.83 8.94
CA ASN A 107 8.97 0.99 7.69
C ASN A 107 8.15 0.41 6.53
N ILE A 108 7.69 1.27 5.65
CA ILE A 108 6.85 0.94 4.49
C ILE A 108 7.74 0.90 3.24
N THR A 109 7.82 -0.28 2.63
CA THR A 109 8.66 -0.55 1.44
C THR A 109 7.85 -1.08 0.25
N VAL A 110 6.54 -0.92 0.31
CA VAL A 110 5.57 -1.41 -0.67
C VAL A 110 4.53 -0.33 -0.93
N GLY A 111 4.04 -0.23 -2.16
CA GLY A 111 2.98 0.70 -2.52
C GLY A 111 1.58 0.15 -2.24
N GLU A 112 0.60 1.04 -2.26
CA GLU A 112 -0.83 0.73 -2.04
C GLU A 112 -1.10 0.12 -0.65
N ALA A 113 -0.30 0.48 0.36
CA ALA A 113 -0.52 0.10 1.75
C ALA A 113 -1.31 1.17 2.52
N VAL A 114 -2.08 0.75 3.52
CA VAL A 114 -2.79 1.65 4.44
C VAL A 114 -2.28 1.42 5.86
N VAL A 115 -1.92 2.51 6.55
CA VAL A 115 -1.64 2.51 7.99
C VAL A 115 -2.62 3.46 8.66
N TYR A 116 -3.47 2.92 9.52
CA TYR A 116 -4.58 3.68 10.11
C TYR A 116 -4.68 3.47 11.62
N ASN A 117 -4.82 4.57 12.37
CA ASN A 117 -5.27 4.56 13.78
C ASN A 117 -4.33 3.85 14.77
N PHE A 118 -3.05 4.20 14.70
CA PHE A 118 -2.01 3.75 15.64
C PHE A 118 -1.40 4.92 16.41
N THR A 119 -0.94 4.65 17.63
CA THR A 119 0.12 5.45 18.27
C THR A 119 1.48 4.79 18.01
N ILE A 120 2.47 5.57 17.59
CA ILE A 120 3.87 5.14 17.50
C ILE A 120 4.69 6.03 18.45
N LYS A 121 5.46 5.41 19.36
CA LYS A 121 6.27 6.18 20.31
C LYS A 121 7.57 5.52 20.71
N ASP A 122 8.37 6.29 21.44
CA ASP A 122 9.67 5.89 22.01
C ASP A 122 10.69 5.47 20.94
N VAL A 123 10.57 6.02 19.72
CA VAL A 123 11.50 5.76 18.62
C VAL A 123 12.76 6.61 18.80
N ILE A 124 13.88 5.95 19.05
CA ILE A 124 15.14 6.60 19.37
C ILE A 124 15.92 6.94 18.09
N SER A 125 16.67 8.04 18.10
CA SER A 125 17.59 8.42 17.04
C SER A 125 18.49 7.25 16.60
N PRO A 126 18.76 7.07 15.29
CA PRO A 126 18.44 7.95 14.16
C PRO A 126 17.14 7.59 13.41
N TYR A 127 16.21 6.90 14.07
CA TYR A 127 15.05 6.31 13.41
C TYR A 127 13.81 7.21 13.43
N LEU A 128 12.88 6.92 12.53
CA LEU A 128 11.63 7.64 12.34
C LEU A 128 10.45 6.88 12.93
N GLY A 129 9.44 7.60 13.39
CA GLY A 129 8.16 7.01 13.74
C GLY A 129 7.57 6.21 12.58
N ILE A 130 7.49 6.82 11.40
CA ILE A 130 7.09 6.13 10.16
C ILE A 130 8.03 6.52 9.01
N MET A 131 8.60 5.53 8.32
CA MET A 131 9.41 5.72 7.13
C MET A 131 8.70 5.15 5.90
N LEU A 132 8.63 5.94 4.83
CA LEU A 132 8.28 5.49 3.48
C LEU A 132 9.54 5.53 2.62
N TYR A 133 9.88 4.39 2.01
CA TYR A 133 11.06 4.29 1.16
C TYR A 133 10.72 3.67 -0.20
N LYS A 134 10.90 4.46 -1.27
CA LYS A 134 10.68 4.06 -2.67
C LYS A 134 9.28 3.50 -2.93
N THR A 135 8.26 4.17 -2.43
CA THR A 135 6.87 3.69 -2.48
C THR A 135 5.89 4.70 -3.10
N THR A 136 4.70 4.24 -3.44
CA THR A 136 3.63 5.04 -4.05
C THR A 136 2.23 4.62 -3.63
N LYS A 137 1.32 5.59 -3.58
CA LYS A 137 -0.10 5.42 -3.27
C LYS A 137 -0.39 4.85 -1.87
N ASP A 138 0.53 5.03 -0.93
CA ASP A 138 0.27 4.66 0.46
C ASP A 138 -0.57 5.72 1.16
N ILE A 139 -1.35 5.28 2.15
CA ILE A 139 -2.17 6.15 2.99
C ILE A 139 -1.76 5.95 4.44
N ILE A 140 -1.25 7.01 5.07
CA ILE A 140 -0.99 7.05 6.51
C ILE A 140 -1.99 8.01 7.11
N SER A 141 -2.84 7.51 8.01
CA SER A 141 -3.90 8.34 8.53
C SER A 141 -4.26 8.07 9.99
N HIS A 142 -4.72 9.13 10.68
CA HIS A 142 -5.17 9.05 12.07
C HIS A 142 -4.11 8.48 13.02
N CYS A 143 -2.83 8.72 12.72
CA CYS A 143 -1.73 8.21 13.53
C CYS A 143 -1.18 9.31 14.46
N ASP A 144 -0.83 8.92 15.68
CA ASP A 144 -0.19 9.79 16.66
C ASP A 144 1.28 9.35 16.83
N ILE A 145 2.22 10.28 16.63
CA ILE A 145 3.66 10.02 16.75
C ILE A 145 4.25 10.97 17.78
N TYR A 146 4.73 10.44 18.90
CA TYR A 146 5.31 11.27 19.96
C TYR A 146 6.44 10.57 20.71
N ASN A 147 7.16 11.32 21.55
CA ASN A 147 8.35 10.85 22.27
C ASN A 147 9.33 10.08 21.35
N SER A 148 9.44 10.56 20.12
CA SER A 148 10.23 9.95 19.05
C SER A 148 11.23 10.98 18.53
N LYS A 149 12.34 10.52 17.97
CA LYS A 149 13.35 11.44 17.43
C LYS A 149 12.81 12.20 16.22
N ASP A 150 12.34 11.47 15.21
CA ASP A 150 11.78 12.04 13.98
C ASP A 150 10.39 11.45 13.72
N GLY A 151 9.51 12.21 13.07
CA GLY A 151 8.13 11.85 12.82
C GLY A 151 7.95 10.95 11.61
N ILE A 152 7.54 11.53 10.48
CA ILE A 152 7.30 10.80 9.22
C ILE A 152 8.30 11.25 8.15
N GLY A 153 9.00 10.30 7.55
CA GLY A 153 9.91 10.55 6.43
C GLY A 153 9.48 9.87 5.15
N LEU A 154 9.42 10.61 4.05
CA LEU A 154 9.22 10.10 2.71
C LEU A 154 10.52 10.25 1.92
N PHE A 155 11.08 9.14 1.50
CA PHE A 155 12.33 9.09 0.75
C PHE A 155 12.09 8.41 -0.59
N PHE A 156 12.31 9.15 -1.69
CA PHE A 156 12.03 8.69 -3.06
C PHE A 156 10.60 8.16 -3.23
N SER A 157 9.64 8.74 -2.51
CA SER A 157 8.27 8.22 -2.43
C SER A 157 7.29 9.22 -3.04
N HIS A 158 6.36 8.72 -3.85
CA HIS A 158 5.56 9.55 -4.73
C HIS A 158 4.07 9.25 -4.64
N GLY A 159 3.22 10.28 -4.67
CA GLY A 159 1.77 10.06 -4.72
C GLY A 159 1.17 9.42 -3.47
N ASN A 160 1.78 9.61 -2.30
CA ASN A 160 1.27 9.10 -1.01
C ASN A 160 0.43 10.16 -0.29
N GLU A 161 -0.43 9.74 0.63
CA GLU A 161 -1.26 10.61 1.44
C GLU A 161 -0.93 10.47 2.94
N ILE A 162 -0.61 11.59 3.59
CA ILE A 162 -0.48 11.71 5.05
C ILE A 162 -1.61 12.61 5.54
N LEU A 163 -2.54 12.02 6.30
CA LEU A 163 -3.84 12.61 6.60
C LEU A 163 -4.16 12.54 8.09
N GLU A 164 -4.48 13.67 8.72
CA GLU A 164 -5.06 13.67 10.07
C GLU A 164 -4.16 13.04 11.14
N CYS A 165 -2.84 13.16 10.95
CA CYS A 165 -1.84 12.68 11.91
C CYS A 165 -1.45 13.78 12.90
N ASN A 166 -1.17 13.40 14.15
CA ASN A 166 -0.59 14.28 15.16
C ASN A 166 0.87 13.88 15.41
N ILE A 167 1.80 14.82 15.27
CA ILE A 167 3.24 14.55 15.35
C ILE A 167 3.87 15.54 16.33
N SER A 168 4.53 15.02 17.37
CA SER A 168 5.25 15.80 18.38
C SER A 168 6.55 15.11 18.78
N THR A 169 7.65 15.50 18.13
CA THR A 169 8.95 14.81 18.19
C THR A 169 10.09 15.75 18.60
N ASP A 170 11.20 15.21 19.09
CA ASP A 170 12.39 16.00 19.48
C ASP A 170 13.32 16.34 18.28
N GLY A 171 12.81 16.21 17.06
CA GLY A 171 13.55 16.32 15.81
C GLY A 171 12.65 16.79 14.68
N GLY A 172 12.75 16.18 13.50
CA GLY A 172 11.92 16.49 12.35
C GLY A 172 10.48 16.01 12.54
N GLY A 173 9.52 16.81 12.06
CA GLY A 173 8.12 16.45 11.99
C GLY A 173 7.82 15.58 10.77
N ILE A 174 7.55 16.21 9.63
CA ILE A 174 7.38 15.52 8.34
C ILE A 174 8.50 15.94 7.38
N MET A 175 9.16 14.95 6.76
CA MET A 175 10.32 15.18 5.91
C MET A 175 10.15 14.51 4.56
N LEU A 176 10.29 15.27 3.48
CA LEU A 176 10.23 14.76 2.10
C LEU A 176 11.60 14.93 1.45
N TRP A 177 12.17 13.85 0.95
CA TRP A 177 13.41 13.86 0.18
C TRP A 177 13.23 13.16 -1.17
N GLN A 178 13.53 13.90 -2.25
CA GLN A 178 13.32 13.45 -3.62
C GLN A 178 11.92 12.83 -3.86
N SER A 179 10.90 13.44 -3.27
CA SER A 179 9.55 12.88 -3.14
C SER A 179 8.52 13.83 -3.73
N ALA A 180 7.67 13.33 -4.62
CA ALA A 180 6.82 14.17 -5.48
C ALA A 180 5.35 13.76 -5.44
N PHE A 181 4.46 14.72 -5.70
CA PHE A 181 3.02 14.49 -5.80
C PHE A 181 2.36 13.89 -4.55
N ASN A 182 3.01 14.00 -3.38
CA ASN A 182 2.42 13.57 -2.12
C ASN A 182 1.43 14.61 -1.60
N LYS A 183 0.45 14.17 -0.82
CA LYS A 183 -0.57 15.02 -0.21
C LYS A 183 -0.44 14.92 1.31
N ILE A 184 -0.26 16.08 1.95
CA ILE A 184 -0.14 16.20 3.40
C ILE A 184 -1.25 17.13 3.85
N LYS A 185 -2.22 16.60 4.58
CA LYS A 185 -3.46 17.32 4.87
C LYS A 185 -3.97 17.09 6.29
N ASN A 186 -4.52 18.14 6.89
CA ASN A 186 -5.16 18.10 8.21
C ASN A 186 -4.26 17.55 9.33
N CYS A 187 -2.94 17.61 9.18
CA CYS A 187 -1.98 17.14 10.17
C CYS A 187 -1.66 18.24 11.17
N ASN A 188 -1.41 17.86 12.41
CA ASN A 188 -0.96 18.74 13.48
C ASN A 188 0.47 18.34 13.88
N VAL A 189 1.46 19.14 13.48
CA VAL A 189 2.87 18.88 13.71
C VAL A 189 3.43 19.98 14.59
N ILE A 190 3.71 19.66 15.85
CA ILE A 190 4.03 20.66 16.88
C ILE A 190 5.21 20.18 17.73
N ASN A 191 5.84 21.10 18.48
CA ASN A 191 6.97 20.79 19.37
C ASN A 191 8.16 20.09 18.70
N THR A 192 8.31 20.26 17.39
CA THR A 192 9.42 19.70 16.60
C THR A 192 10.52 20.72 16.37
N THR A 193 11.76 20.27 16.08
CA THR A 193 12.83 21.19 15.68
C THR A 193 12.62 21.74 14.28
N ASN A 194 11.98 20.95 13.41
CA ASN A 194 11.52 21.39 12.09
C ASN A 194 10.25 20.63 11.68
N SER A 195 9.11 21.33 11.68
CA SER A 195 7.80 20.71 11.48
C SER A 195 7.61 20.13 10.08
N MET A 196 8.19 20.78 9.07
CA MET A 196 8.11 20.32 7.68
C MET A 196 9.41 20.62 6.93
N SER A 197 9.97 19.62 6.28
CA SER A 197 11.11 19.82 5.38
C SER A 197 10.89 19.21 4.01
N LEU A 198 11.22 19.98 2.97
CA LEU A 198 11.15 19.56 1.57
C LEU A 198 12.55 19.69 0.96
N PHE A 199 13.20 18.56 0.66
CA PHE A 199 14.60 18.52 0.24
C PHE A 199 14.80 17.77 -1.08
N GLY A 200 15.81 18.19 -1.84
CA GLY A 200 16.23 17.54 -3.08
C GLY A 200 15.49 18.02 -4.33
N TYR A 201 16.19 18.03 -5.47
CA TYR A 201 15.72 18.60 -6.73
C TYR A 201 14.47 17.92 -7.30
N LEU A 202 14.18 16.69 -6.87
CA LEU A 202 13.00 15.91 -7.28
C LEU A 202 11.85 15.97 -6.27
N THR A 203 11.87 16.92 -5.33
CA THR A 203 10.74 17.17 -4.42
C THR A 203 9.85 18.27 -4.99
N TYR A 204 8.80 17.88 -5.72
CA TYR A 204 7.90 18.80 -6.42
C TYR A 204 6.46 18.29 -6.47
N GLY A 205 5.51 19.18 -6.78
CA GLY A 205 4.10 18.82 -6.96
C GLY A 205 3.37 18.32 -5.71
N ASN A 206 3.98 18.44 -4.53
CA ASN A 206 3.35 18.03 -3.26
C ASN A 206 2.25 19.03 -2.86
N LEU A 207 1.11 18.52 -2.41
CA LEU A 207 -0.02 19.31 -1.94
C LEU A 207 -0.05 19.34 -0.41
N ILE A 208 0.26 20.50 0.18
CA ILE A 208 0.31 20.69 1.63
C ILE A 208 -0.81 21.66 2.01
N THR A 209 -1.84 21.18 2.70
CA THR A 209 -3.06 21.97 2.96
C THR A 209 -3.64 21.71 4.35
N ASN A 210 -4.18 22.75 4.99
CA ASN A 210 -4.88 22.65 6.29
C ASN A 210 -4.06 21.97 7.40
N ASN A 211 -2.74 22.15 7.41
CA ASN A 211 -1.88 21.61 8.47
C ASN A 211 -1.55 22.70 9.48
N ASN A 212 -1.32 22.29 10.72
CA ASN A 212 -0.71 23.12 11.76
C ASN A 212 0.76 22.72 11.89
N PHE A 213 1.69 23.69 11.80
CA PHE A 213 3.14 23.49 11.81
C PHE A 213 3.81 24.41 12.83
#